data_AF-A0A2D7I412-F1
#
_entry.id   AF-A0A2D7I412-F1
#
_cell.length_a   1.000
_cell.length_b   1.000
_cell.length_c   1.000
_cell.angle_alpha   90.00
_cell.angle_beta   90.00
_cell.angle_gamma   90.00
#
_symmetry.space_group_name_H-M   'P 1'
#
loop_
_entity.id
_entity.type
_entity.pdbx_description
1 polymer ?
#
loop_
_entity_poly.entity_id
_entity_poly.type
_entity_poly.pdbx_seq_one_letter_code
_entity_poly.pdbx_strand_id
1 'polypeptide(L)'
;MKEIYYVAFVLGLLATLGCASIVEPHITQGAAMPLDRDRPFFVVSPEQGKRVVEALSKADFKTAESYENSVYYLSVKIGQRRSVQSCGTVNNVRFEIKYMGEHIMTMRGRGATGTCTPNIFDEMTQLMKEHTKS
;
A
#
# COMPACT_ATOMS: atom_id res chain seq x y z
N MET A 1 -59.71 22.05 13.05
CA MET A 1 -59.88 20.60 12.78
C MET A 1 -59.82 20.36 11.28
N LYS A 2 -58.69 19.83 10.79
CA LYS A 2 -58.55 19.05 9.55
C LYS A 2 -57.12 18.51 9.53
N GLU A 3 -56.98 17.24 9.91
CA GLU A 3 -55.80 16.44 9.63
C GLU A 3 -55.87 15.93 8.19
N ILE A 4 -54.77 15.99 7.46
CA ILE A 4 -54.54 15.14 6.28
C ILE A 4 -53.08 14.69 6.32
N TYR A 5 -52.91 13.39 6.57
CA TYR A 5 -51.68 12.63 6.45
C TYR A 5 -51.24 12.55 4.98
N TYR A 6 -49.94 12.76 4.70
CA TYR A 6 -49.28 12.20 3.52
C TYR A 6 -48.02 11.47 3.97
N VAL A 7 -48.18 10.16 4.13
CA VAL A 7 -47.14 9.18 4.43
C VAL A 7 -46.60 8.64 3.11
N ALA A 8 -45.28 8.84 2.93
CA ALA A 8 -44.31 7.96 2.29
C ALA A 8 -44.30 7.70 0.76
N PHE A 9 -43.10 7.29 0.32
CA PHE A 9 -42.66 6.76 -0.98
C PHE A 9 -42.44 7.83 -2.07
N VAL A 10 -41.24 8.03 -2.64
CA VAL A 10 -40.29 7.07 -3.25
C VAL A 10 -38.88 7.69 -3.18
N LEU A 11 -38.00 7.30 -2.25
CA LEU A 11 -36.99 6.24 -2.38
C LEU A 11 -36.46 6.01 -3.81
N GLY A 12 -35.20 6.37 -4.07
CA GLY A 12 -34.44 5.68 -5.12
C GLY A 12 -33.64 6.55 -6.07
N LEU A 13 -32.60 7.22 -5.56
CA LEU A 13 -31.38 7.40 -6.35
C LEU A 13 -30.17 7.44 -5.43
N LEU A 14 -30.06 6.43 -4.56
CA LEU A 14 -28.76 5.97 -4.08
C LEU A 14 -28.07 5.37 -5.29
N ALA A 15 -27.37 6.24 -6.04
CA ALA A 15 -26.42 5.81 -7.03
C ALA A 15 -25.50 4.81 -6.35
N THR A 16 -25.61 3.56 -6.76
CA THR A 16 -24.67 2.49 -6.47
C THR A 16 -23.36 2.84 -7.17
N LEU A 17 -22.65 3.83 -6.63
CA LEU A 17 -21.22 3.96 -6.84
C LEU A 17 -20.63 2.67 -6.30
N GLY A 18 -20.31 1.75 -7.20
CA GLY A 18 -19.45 0.62 -6.89
C GLY A 18 -18.14 1.21 -6.38
N CYS A 19 -18.05 1.43 -5.07
CA CYS A 19 -16.84 1.89 -4.43
C CYS A 19 -15.81 0.79 -4.64
N ALA A 20 -14.88 1.01 -5.58
CA ALA A 20 -13.58 0.36 -5.53
C ALA A 20 -12.92 0.81 -4.21
N SER A 21 -13.29 0.14 -3.13
CA SER A 21 -12.97 0.57 -1.78
C SER A 21 -11.48 0.51 -1.56
N ILE A 22 -10.93 1.53 -0.92
CA ILE A 22 -9.57 1.51 -0.37
C ILE A 22 -9.59 0.51 0.80
N VAL A 23 -8.53 -0.30 0.88
CA VAL A 23 -8.30 -1.23 1.99
C VAL A 23 -6.98 -0.83 2.61
N GLU A 24 -7.03 -0.45 3.88
CA GLU A 24 -5.87 -0.04 4.64
C GLU A 24 -4.76 -1.10 4.57
N PRO A 25 -3.50 -0.68 4.35
CA PRO A 25 -2.39 -1.61 4.37
C PRO A 25 -2.26 -2.27 5.74
N HIS A 26 -2.05 -3.57 5.73
CA HIS A 26 -1.85 -4.34 6.95
C HIS A 26 -0.79 -5.41 6.71
N ILE A 27 -0.18 -5.83 7.82
CA ILE A 27 0.78 -6.92 7.81
C ILE A 27 0.02 -8.23 7.80
N THR A 28 0.12 -8.99 6.71
CA THR A 28 -0.47 -10.33 6.62
C THR A 28 0.45 -11.41 7.16
N GLN A 29 1.75 -11.13 7.20
CA GLN A 29 2.74 -11.98 7.85
C GLN A 29 3.77 -11.08 8.54
N GLY A 30 3.78 -11.17 9.87
CA GLY A 30 4.64 -10.39 10.77
C GLY A 30 6.12 -10.56 10.49
N ALA A 31 6.90 -9.57 10.91
CA ALA A 31 8.35 -9.60 10.81
C ALA A 31 8.92 -10.77 11.63
N ALA A 32 9.53 -11.76 10.97
CA ALA A 32 10.23 -12.86 11.66
C ALA A 32 11.35 -12.33 12.58
N MET A 33 11.90 -11.18 12.23
CA MET A 33 12.78 -10.36 13.04
C MET A 33 12.47 -8.87 12.78
N PRO A 34 12.71 -7.97 13.74
CA PRO A 34 12.59 -6.53 13.53
C PRO A 34 13.42 -6.06 12.33
N LEU A 35 12.91 -5.08 11.58
CA LEU A 35 13.66 -4.48 10.49
C LEU A 35 14.76 -3.56 11.04
N ASP A 36 15.97 -3.70 10.53
CA ASP A 36 17.10 -2.82 10.81
C ASP A 36 17.01 -1.57 9.92
N ARG A 37 16.88 -0.39 10.53
CA ARG A 37 16.69 0.87 9.81
C ARG A 37 17.92 1.27 8.97
N ASP A 38 19.11 0.86 9.39
CA ASP A 38 20.36 1.21 8.69
C ASP A 38 20.68 0.28 7.52
N ARG A 39 19.99 -0.85 7.44
CA ARG A 39 20.17 -1.81 6.36
C ARG A 39 19.41 -1.34 5.11
N PRO A 40 20.08 -1.24 3.95
CA PRO A 40 19.43 -0.76 2.75
C PRO A 40 18.48 -1.80 2.13
N PHE A 41 17.50 -1.32 1.38
CA PHE A 41 16.60 -2.11 0.56
C PHE A 41 17.02 -2.12 -0.91
N PHE A 42 17.19 -3.31 -1.48
CA PHE A 42 17.17 -3.50 -2.92
C PHE A 42 15.73 -3.70 -3.38
N VAL A 43 15.26 -2.82 -4.28
CA VAL A 43 13.84 -2.74 -4.68
C VAL A 43 13.61 -3.39 -6.03
N VAL A 44 12.66 -4.32 -6.09
CA VAL A 44 12.18 -4.93 -7.34
C VAL A 44 10.70 -4.62 -7.52
N SER A 45 10.41 -3.64 -8.39
CA SER A 45 9.06 -3.25 -8.79
C SER A 45 9.03 -2.85 -10.27
N PRO A 46 8.56 -3.74 -11.17
CA PRO A 46 8.64 -3.51 -12.62
C PRO A 46 7.94 -2.23 -13.11
N GLU A 47 6.82 -1.86 -12.48
CA GLU A 47 5.97 -0.76 -12.98
C GLU A 47 6.19 0.57 -12.24
N GLN A 48 6.62 0.53 -10.98
CA GLN A 48 6.60 1.71 -10.09
C GLN A 48 7.85 1.81 -9.18
N GLY A 49 8.99 1.23 -9.61
CA GLY A 49 10.22 1.21 -8.81
C GLY A 49 10.66 2.57 -8.27
N LYS A 50 10.65 3.62 -9.11
CA LYS A 50 11.00 4.99 -8.67
C LYS A 50 10.10 5.47 -7.54
N ARG A 51 8.79 5.23 -7.64
CA ARG A 51 7.83 5.67 -6.61
C ARG A 51 7.99 4.91 -5.30
N VAL A 52 8.31 3.62 -5.37
CA VAL A 52 8.62 2.81 -4.17
C VAL A 52 9.89 3.31 -3.49
N VAL A 53 10.94 3.63 -4.26
CA VAL A 53 12.20 4.19 -3.73
C VAL A 53 11.95 5.56 -3.08
N GLU A 54 11.15 6.43 -3.69
CA GLU A 54 10.74 7.70 -3.09
C GLU A 54 10.00 7.50 -1.76
N ALA A 55 9.05 6.56 -1.71
CA ALA A 55 8.30 6.26 -0.49
C ALA A 55 9.21 5.74 0.63
N LEU A 56 10.15 4.83 0.31
CA LEU A 56 11.16 4.36 1.25
C LEU A 56 12.02 5.49 1.78
N SER A 57 12.50 6.37 0.89
CA SER A 57 13.31 7.53 1.26
C SER A 57 12.57 8.48 2.21
N LYS A 58 11.29 8.79 1.95
CA LYS A 58 10.44 9.59 2.85
C LYS A 58 10.23 8.93 4.22
N ALA A 59 10.28 7.61 4.29
CA ALA A 59 10.20 6.85 5.53
C ALA A 59 11.57 6.69 6.22
N ASP A 60 12.62 7.34 5.73
CA ASP A 60 14.02 7.27 6.18
C ASP A 60 14.68 5.90 6.02
N PHE A 61 14.27 5.12 5.01
CA PHE A 61 14.97 3.91 4.63
C PHE A 61 16.01 4.17 3.54
N LYS A 62 17.16 3.51 3.65
CA LYS A 62 18.21 3.51 2.62
C LYS A 62 17.84 2.53 1.51
N THR A 63 18.25 2.81 0.28
CA THR A 63 18.10 1.89 -0.87
C THR A 63 19.44 1.54 -1.48
N ALA A 64 19.57 0.31 -1.99
CA ALA A 64 20.74 -0.16 -2.71
C ALA A 64 20.43 -0.34 -4.19
N GLU A 65 21.42 -0.10 -5.05
CA GLU A 65 21.31 -0.29 -6.51
C GLU A 65 21.50 -1.74 -6.94
N SER A 66 22.19 -2.55 -6.13
CA SER A 66 22.50 -3.96 -6.37
C SER A 66 21.94 -4.87 -5.26
N TYR A 67 21.68 -6.13 -5.62
CA TYR A 67 21.32 -7.16 -4.65
C TYR A 67 22.57 -7.84 -4.10
N GLU A 68 22.78 -7.74 -2.78
CA GLU A 68 23.88 -8.35 -2.05
C GLU A 68 23.37 -9.02 -0.76
N ASN A 69 24.13 -9.93 -0.16
CA ASN A 69 23.70 -10.68 1.03
C ASN A 69 23.43 -9.78 2.27
N SER A 70 23.89 -8.54 2.25
CA SER A 70 23.74 -7.56 3.32
C SER A 70 22.48 -6.70 3.21
N VAL A 71 21.70 -6.78 2.11
CA VAL A 71 20.56 -5.89 1.88
C VAL A 71 19.23 -6.60 2.10
N TYR A 72 18.18 -5.84 2.43
CA TYR A 72 16.81 -6.35 2.36
C TYR A 72 16.36 -6.40 0.90
N TYR A 73 15.78 -7.52 0.48
CA TYR A 73 15.15 -7.65 -0.82
C TYR A 73 13.67 -7.29 -0.69
N LEU A 74 13.23 -6.18 -1.30
CA LEU A 74 11.83 -5.78 -1.34
C LEU A 74 11.25 -6.05 -2.74
N SER A 75 10.34 -7.02 -2.82
CA SER A 75 9.51 -7.20 -4.01
C SER A 75 8.18 -6.50 -3.84
N VAL A 76 7.82 -5.65 -4.80
CA VAL A 76 6.52 -4.98 -4.83
C VAL A 76 5.72 -5.49 -6.02
N LYS A 77 4.59 -6.15 -5.74
CA LYS A 77 3.65 -6.65 -6.73
C LYS A 77 2.41 -5.77 -6.74
N ILE A 78 2.09 -5.25 -7.92
CA ILE A 78 0.88 -4.45 -8.16
C ILE A 78 -0.10 -5.36 -8.90
N GLY A 79 -1.25 -5.60 -8.30
CA GLY A 79 -2.32 -6.40 -8.90
C GLY A 79 -3.09 -5.61 -9.94
N GLN A 80 -4.08 -6.27 -10.55
CA GLN A 80 -4.94 -5.65 -11.55
C GLN A 80 -5.61 -4.36 -11.05
N ARG A 81 -5.75 -3.42 -11.98
CA ARG A 81 -6.48 -2.16 -11.81
C ARG A 81 -7.93 -2.43 -11.39
N ARG A 82 -8.36 -1.76 -10.32
CA ARG A 82 -9.74 -1.81 -9.81
C ARG A 82 -10.54 -0.58 -10.20
N SER A 83 -9.92 0.59 -10.17
CA SER A 83 -10.48 1.84 -10.67
C SER A 83 -9.38 2.77 -11.18
N VAL A 84 -9.77 3.76 -11.98
CA VAL A 84 -8.88 4.79 -12.52
C VAL A 84 -9.24 6.12 -11.87
N GLN A 85 -8.21 6.89 -11.54
CA GLN A 85 -8.30 8.27 -11.08
C GLN A 85 -7.43 9.14 -11.99
N SER A 86 -7.61 10.46 -11.96
CA SER A 86 -6.78 11.37 -12.76
C SER A 86 -5.29 11.32 -12.39
N CYS A 87 -4.98 11.03 -11.12
CA CYS A 87 -3.62 10.95 -10.59
C CYS A 87 -3.00 9.54 -10.63
N GLY A 88 -3.75 8.50 -11.04
CA GLY A 88 -3.28 7.12 -10.97
C GLY A 88 -4.39 6.08 -10.92
N THR A 89 -4.12 4.91 -10.35
CA THR A 89 -5.07 3.79 -10.31
C THR A 89 -5.16 3.17 -8.93
N VAL A 90 -6.35 2.69 -8.57
CA VAL A 90 -6.52 1.87 -7.37
C VAL A 90 -6.18 0.43 -7.71
N ASN A 91 -5.21 -0.13 -6.98
CA ASN A 91 -4.72 -1.48 -7.19
C ASN A 91 -4.61 -2.20 -5.84
N ASN A 92 -4.66 -3.53 -5.86
CA ASN A 92 -4.12 -4.30 -4.74
C ASN A 92 -2.60 -4.24 -4.82
N VAL A 93 -1.92 -3.97 -3.72
CA VAL A 93 -0.46 -3.91 -3.64
C VAL A 93 0.02 -4.89 -2.58
N ARG A 94 1.10 -5.61 -2.89
CA ARG A 94 1.76 -6.52 -1.97
C ARG A 94 3.24 -6.18 -1.89
N PHE A 95 3.73 -6.00 -0.68
CA PHE A 95 5.15 -5.92 -0.36
C PHE A 95 5.58 -7.26 0.22
N GLU A 96 6.66 -7.84 -0.30
CA GLU A 96 7.34 -9.02 0.24
C GLU A 96 8.77 -8.63 0.55
N ILE A 97 9.17 -8.75 1.81
CA ILE A 97 10.52 -8.46 2.29
C ILE A 97 11.23 -9.77 2.59
N LYS A 98 12.44 -9.93 2.04
CA LYS A 98 13.32 -11.06 2.32
C LYS A 98 14.69 -10.58 2.80
N TYR A 99 15.36 -11.43 3.55
CA TYR A 99 16.74 -11.23 3.98
C TYR A 99 17.47 -12.56 3.95
N MET A 100 18.65 -12.61 3.32
CA MET A 100 19.44 -13.85 3.17
C MET A 100 18.63 -15.04 2.64
N GLY A 101 17.68 -14.79 1.74
CA GLY A 101 16.78 -15.80 1.17
C GLY A 101 15.56 -16.14 2.02
N GLU A 102 15.53 -15.74 3.29
CA GLU A 102 14.41 -15.98 4.20
C GLU A 102 13.34 -14.90 4.07
N HIS A 103 12.08 -15.30 4.21
CA HIS A 103 10.95 -14.39 4.17
C HIS A 103 10.75 -13.72 5.54
N ILE A 104 10.86 -12.39 5.57
CA ILE A 104 10.78 -11.61 6.81
C ILE A 104 9.37 -11.09 7.03
N MET A 105 8.76 -10.47 6.02
CA MET A 105 7.48 -9.78 6.18
C MET A 105 6.70 -9.77 4.86
N THR A 106 5.38 -9.98 4.93
CA THR A 106 4.46 -9.65 3.83
C THR A 106 3.44 -8.64 4.33
N MET A 107 3.26 -7.57 3.56
CA MET A 107 2.17 -6.62 3.75
C MET A 107 1.30 -6.55 2.51
N ARG A 108 0.01 -6.28 2.71
CA ARG A 108 -0.96 -6.12 1.64
C ARG A 108 -1.84 -4.91 1.92
N GLY A 109 -2.19 -4.20 0.87
CA GLY A 109 -3.15 -3.11 0.92
C GLY A 109 -3.85 -2.95 -0.41
N ARG A 110 -4.86 -2.08 -0.44
CA ARG A 110 -5.46 -1.62 -1.68
C ARG A 110 -5.61 -0.12 -1.61
N GLY A 111 -4.92 0.58 -2.49
CA GLY A 111 -4.96 2.03 -2.49
C GLY A 111 -4.57 2.61 -3.83
N ALA A 112 -4.54 3.94 -3.88
CA ALA A 112 -4.14 4.67 -5.07
C ALA A 112 -2.63 4.56 -5.29
N THR A 113 -2.25 4.34 -6.54
CA THR A 113 -0.86 4.32 -7.04
C THR A 113 -0.63 5.54 -7.95
N GLY A 114 0.55 5.66 -8.58
CA GLY A 114 0.89 6.79 -9.43
C GLY A 114 1.28 8.01 -8.60
N THR A 115 0.76 9.19 -8.95
CA THR A 115 1.03 10.46 -8.25
C THR A 115 -0.06 10.85 -7.24
N CYS A 116 -1.07 9.99 -7.06
CA CYS A 116 -2.15 10.22 -6.10
C CYS A 116 -1.63 10.43 -4.67
N THR A 117 -2.36 11.27 -3.92
CA THR A 117 -2.17 11.49 -2.48
C THR A 117 -3.52 11.32 -1.78
N PRO A 118 -3.64 10.43 -0.77
CA PRO A 118 -2.59 9.54 -0.27
C PRO A 118 -2.21 8.46 -1.29
N ASN A 119 -0.96 7.99 -1.20
CA ASN A 119 -0.42 6.93 -2.06
C ASN A 119 -0.17 5.67 -1.23
N ILE A 120 -0.58 4.52 -1.74
CA ILE A 120 -0.46 3.26 -1.00
C ILE A 120 1.01 2.89 -0.71
N PHE A 121 1.97 3.33 -1.54
CA PHE A 121 3.38 3.08 -1.27
C PHE A 121 3.89 3.90 -0.06
N ASP A 122 3.43 5.14 0.09
CA ASP A 122 3.77 5.99 1.24
C ASP A 122 3.16 5.37 2.52
N GLU A 123 1.91 4.91 2.48
CA GLU A 123 1.26 4.26 3.63
C GLU A 123 1.93 2.95 4.03
N MET A 124 2.23 2.07 3.06
CA MET A 124 2.88 0.78 3.34
C MET A 124 4.31 0.95 3.89
N THR A 125 5.06 1.94 3.42
CA THR A 125 6.41 2.21 3.94
C THR A 125 6.40 2.85 5.33
N GLN A 126 5.39 3.65 5.67
CA GLN A 126 5.20 4.11 7.05
C GLN A 126 4.87 2.95 7.99
N LEU A 127 3.99 2.03 7.59
CA LEU A 127 3.70 0.83 8.37
C LEU A 127 4.97 -0.02 8.60
N MET A 128 5.86 -0.11 7.60
CA MET A 128 7.18 -0.75 7.78
C MET A 128 8.02 -0.08 8.86
N LYS A 129 8.02 1.25 8.89
CA LYS A 129 8.80 2.05 9.85
C LYS A 129 8.42 1.75 11.28
N GLU A 130 7.13 1.56 11.54
CA GLU A 130 6.59 1.17 12.85
C GLU A 130 7.08 -0.22 13.31
N HIS A 131 7.60 -1.04 12.40
CA HIS A 131 8.12 -2.39 12.65
C HIS A 131 9.66 -2.46 12.58
N THR A 132 10.33 -1.31 12.67
CA THR A 132 11.79 -1.23 12.77
C THR A 132 12.26 -1.33 14.23
N LYS A 133 13.46 -1.88 14.43
CA LYS A 133 14.13 -1.84 15.73
C LYS A 133 14.62 -0.41 16.00
N SER A 134 14.32 0.11 17.19
CA SER A 134 14.89 1.36 17.71
C SER A 134 16.36 1.23 18.06
#